data_AF-A0A842YJK9-F1
#
_entry.id   AF-A0A842YJK9-F1
#
_cell.length_a   1.000
_cell.length_b   1.000
_cell.length_c   1.000
_cell.angle_alpha   90.00
_cell.angle_beta   90.00
_cell.angle_gamma   90.00
#
_symmetry.space_group_name_H-M   'P 1'
#
loop_
_entity.id
_entity.type
_entity.pdbx_description
1 polymer ?
#
loop_
_entity_poly.entity_id
_entity_poly.type
_entity_poly.pdbx_seq_one_letter_code
_entity_poly.pdbx_strand_id
1 'polypeptide(L)'
;ANPPMRFFIVDKDGEYSSLLENLGPEKTLKVPWSRFFQPGDIPWEDYVGEFGWQKTWWNSKILIHALKILYAQATTVTKQNLQQALGWVKPEKLGFNKKEDEFESYRQQVVNSVANSKLIPEGDMMPLDPVDLLKDRHVVTMDLSQGKDTWSQKHLVVAQVLRRIFNEALENRKFGCVIVLEEAMYYAPQRGVFELGEKDTRGKLLGVIKEIATNGGRNGVGLWAVTQRLSTVEKTVITQCANNIICHGLEDVDKARIAEIMGNEFAELIGDLPPGEAIVKGSALKCRFPIWVKILPELYPASSASTPMSRFVHMELASHELAQS
;
A
#
# COMPACT_ATOMS: atom_id res chain seq x y z
N ALA A 1 -20.54 8.51 14.14
CA ALA A 1 -21.81 8.06 13.53
C ALA A 1 -22.16 6.69 14.09
N ASN A 2 -23.45 6.34 14.15
CA ASN A 2 -23.89 4.96 14.37
C ASN A 2 -24.38 4.44 13.01
N PRO A 3 -23.73 3.43 12.39
CA PRO A 3 -22.61 2.62 12.90
C PRO A 3 -21.25 3.36 12.88
N PRO A 4 -20.27 2.88 13.69
CA PRO A 4 -18.93 3.47 13.72
C PRO A 4 -18.24 3.26 12.37
N MET A 5 -17.98 4.38 11.69
CA MET A 5 -17.19 4.42 10.46
C MET A 5 -15.74 4.08 10.77
N ARG A 6 -15.16 3.17 9.99
CA ARG A 6 -13.77 2.72 10.14
C ARG A 6 -12.92 3.21 8.99
N PHE A 7 -11.68 3.56 9.26
CA PHE A 7 -10.71 4.05 8.28
C PHE A 7 -9.46 3.19 8.29
N PHE A 8 -9.01 2.80 7.10
CA PHE A 8 -7.70 2.23 6.89
C PHE A 8 -6.87 3.21 6.06
N ILE A 9 -5.86 3.82 6.65
CA ILE A 9 -5.04 4.85 6.00
C ILE A 9 -3.73 4.22 5.56
N VAL A 10 -3.41 4.34 4.26
CA VAL A 10 -2.09 4.06 3.71
C VAL A 10 -1.33 5.38 3.69
N ASP A 11 -0.42 5.55 4.65
CA ASP A 11 0.29 6.81 4.94
C ASP A 11 1.73 6.71 4.43
N LYS A 12 2.06 7.45 3.37
CA LYS A 12 3.38 7.42 2.73
C LYS A 12 4.45 8.00 3.64
N ASP A 13 4.17 9.17 4.19
CA ASP A 13 5.17 10.03 4.84
C ASP A 13 5.00 10.12 6.37
N GLY A 14 3.98 9.45 6.94
CA GLY A 14 3.74 9.41 8.38
C GLY A 14 2.97 10.62 8.90
N GLU A 15 2.24 11.32 8.03
CA GLU A 15 1.63 12.63 8.27
C GLU A 15 0.42 12.57 9.20
N TYR A 16 -0.20 11.39 9.35
CA TYR A 16 -1.42 11.21 10.14
C TYR A 16 -1.15 10.89 11.61
N SER A 17 0.08 11.09 12.09
CA SER A 17 0.47 10.80 13.47
C SER A 17 -0.33 11.61 14.51
N SER A 18 -0.78 12.82 14.15
CA SER A 18 -1.62 13.68 14.99
C SER A 18 -3.02 13.10 15.28
N LEU A 19 -3.50 12.13 14.50
CA LEU A 19 -4.76 11.42 14.79
C LEU A 19 -4.69 10.64 16.11
N LEU A 20 -3.52 10.07 16.43
CA LEU A 20 -3.32 9.30 17.66
C LEU A 20 -3.46 10.20 18.89
N GLU A 21 -2.87 11.39 18.83
CA GLU A 21 -2.90 12.38 19.92
C GLU A 21 -4.32 12.90 20.16
N ASN A 22 -5.11 13.12 19.10
CA ASN A 22 -6.44 13.71 19.22
C ASN A 22 -7.56 12.70 19.51
N LEU A 23 -7.55 11.54 18.83
CA LEU A 23 -8.61 10.53 18.97
C LEU A 23 -8.32 9.48 20.05
N GLY A 24 -7.07 9.40 20.49
CA GLY A 24 -6.58 8.49 21.52
C GLY A 24 -6.25 7.08 21.01
N PRO A 25 -5.41 6.33 21.77
CA PRO A 25 -4.93 5.00 21.39
C PRO A 25 -6.03 3.93 21.38
N GLU A 26 -7.17 4.19 22.02
CA GLU A 26 -8.30 3.26 22.00
C GLU A 26 -9.00 3.21 20.65
N LYS A 27 -9.03 4.33 19.93
CA LYS A 27 -9.72 4.44 18.63
C LYS A 27 -8.77 4.36 17.45
N THR A 28 -7.48 4.60 17.66
CA THR A 28 -6.50 4.75 16.59
C THR A 28 -5.29 3.87 16.82
N LEU A 29 -4.74 3.33 15.73
CA LEU A 29 -3.56 2.50 15.79
C LEU A 29 -2.69 2.77 14.56
N LYS A 30 -1.42 3.10 14.80
CA LYS A 30 -0.41 3.26 13.75
C LYS A 30 0.51 2.04 13.76
N VAL A 31 0.68 1.42 12.59
CA VAL A 31 1.40 0.15 12.42
C VAL A 31 2.37 0.27 11.25
N PRO A 32 3.66 -0.07 11.42
CA PRO A 32 4.60 -0.13 10.29
C PRO A 32 4.14 -1.13 9.23
N TRP A 33 4.26 -0.77 7.96
CA TRP A 33 3.82 -1.61 6.83
C TRP A 33 4.36 -3.05 6.89
N SER A 34 5.59 -3.23 7.34
CA SER A 34 6.25 -4.55 7.42
C SER A 34 5.51 -5.53 8.33
N ARG A 35 4.74 -5.05 9.32
CA ARG A 35 3.92 -5.89 10.21
C ARG A 35 2.70 -6.49 9.52
N PHE A 36 2.28 -5.96 8.37
CA PHE A 36 1.19 -6.50 7.56
C PHE A 36 1.66 -7.49 6.49
N PHE A 37 2.97 -7.71 6.36
CA PHE A 37 3.49 -8.58 5.32
C PHE A 37 3.06 -10.03 5.57
N GLN A 38 2.36 -10.64 4.62
CA GLN A 38 1.89 -12.02 4.68
C GLN A 38 2.69 -12.87 3.67
N PRO A 39 3.82 -13.48 4.06
CA PRO A 39 4.59 -14.33 3.17
C PRO A 39 3.76 -15.49 2.58
N GLY A 40 2.82 -16.03 3.36
CA GLY A 40 1.95 -17.14 2.91
C GLY A 40 1.01 -16.79 1.75
N ASP A 41 0.67 -15.50 1.59
CA ASP A 41 -0.25 -15.04 0.54
C ASP A 41 0.47 -14.73 -0.78
N ILE A 42 1.78 -14.91 -0.83
CA ILE A 42 2.58 -14.70 -2.05
C ILE A 42 2.42 -15.93 -2.96
N PRO A 43 1.94 -15.75 -4.21
CA PRO A 43 1.98 -16.82 -5.19
C PRO A 43 3.41 -17.31 -5.39
N TRP A 44 3.62 -18.62 -5.49
CA TRP A 44 4.97 -19.16 -5.71
C TRP A 44 5.60 -18.61 -7.00
N GLU A 45 4.81 -18.11 -7.95
CA GLU A 45 5.27 -17.42 -9.15
C GLU A 45 6.17 -16.26 -8.84
N ASP A 46 5.81 -15.51 -7.81
CA ASP A 46 6.43 -14.24 -7.47
C ASP A 46 7.78 -14.51 -6.78
N TYR A 47 7.84 -15.55 -5.93
CA TYR A 47 9.11 -16.06 -5.39
C TYR A 47 10.06 -16.57 -6.49
N VAL A 48 9.53 -17.32 -7.46
CA VAL A 48 10.33 -17.81 -8.60
C VAL A 48 10.79 -16.65 -9.48
N GLY A 49 9.92 -15.66 -9.68
CA GLY A 49 10.19 -14.44 -10.45
C GLY A 49 11.28 -13.57 -9.83
N GLU A 50 11.31 -13.43 -8.50
CA GLU A 50 12.36 -12.71 -7.77
C GLU A 50 13.76 -13.22 -8.13
N PHE A 51 13.91 -14.54 -8.30
CA PHE A 51 15.19 -15.16 -8.65
C PHE A 51 15.47 -15.20 -10.15
N GLY A 52 14.57 -14.67 -10.99
CA GLY A 52 14.68 -14.72 -12.45
C GLY A 52 14.59 -16.13 -13.02
N TRP A 53 14.00 -17.08 -12.27
CA TRP A 53 13.93 -18.48 -12.70
C TRP A 53 12.68 -18.75 -13.53
N GLN A 54 12.77 -19.72 -14.44
CA GLN A 54 11.61 -20.21 -15.19
C GLN A 54 10.92 -21.34 -14.43
N LYS A 55 9.58 -21.44 -14.54
CA LYS A 55 8.78 -22.47 -13.83
C LYS A 55 9.25 -23.92 -14.11
N THR A 56 9.87 -24.16 -15.27
CA THR A 56 10.35 -25.49 -15.70
C THR A 56 11.70 -25.89 -15.11
N TRP A 57 12.48 -24.94 -14.57
CA TRP A 57 13.81 -25.20 -14.04
C TRP A 57 13.76 -26.02 -12.75
N TRP A 58 14.82 -26.80 -12.50
CA TRP A 58 14.92 -27.64 -11.31
C TRP A 58 14.88 -26.82 -10.01
N ASN A 59 15.59 -25.69 -9.95
CA ASN A 59 15.56 -24.76 -8.82
C ASN A 59 14.12 -24.33 -8.48
N SER A 60 13.33 -23.96 -9.49
CA SER A 60 11.92 -23.56 -9.33
C SER A 60 11.07 -24.71 -8.83
N LYS A 61 11.21 -25.91 -9.40
CA LYS A 61 10.44 -27.09 -8.96
C LYS A 61 10.73 -27.45 -7.50
N ILE A 62 12.01 -27.38 -7.10
CA ILE A 62 12.45 -27.62 -5.72
C ILE A 62 11.81 -26.60 -4.78
N LEU A 63 11.94 -25.30 -5.09
CA LEU A 63 11.36 -24.21 -4.30
C LEU A 63 9.84 -24.33 -4.18
N ILE A 64 9.13 -24.55 -5.29
CA ILE A 64 7.66 -24.70 -5.31
C ILE A 64 7.22 -25.87 -4.43
N HIS A 65 7.96 -26.99 -4.45
CA HIS A 65 7.62 -28.13 -3.59
C HIS A 65 7.85 -27.83 -2.11
N ALA A 66 8.94 -27.14 -1.76
CA ALA A 66 9.19 -26.68 -0.39
C ALA A 66 8.10 -25.72 0.11
N LEU A 67 7.68 -24.75 -0.72
CA LEU A 67 6.57 -23.85 -0.40
C LEU A 67 5.26 -24.61 -0.18
N LYS A 68 4.95 -25.60 -1.03
CA LYS A 68 3.77 -26.46 -0.87
C LYS A 68 3.77 -27.23 0.46
N ILE A 69 4.94 -27.68 0.92
CA ILE A 69 5.07 -28.32 2.24
C ILE A 69 4.68 -27.35 3.35
N LEU A 70 5.20 -26.12 3.32
CA LEU A 70 4.86 -25.09 4.32
C LEU A 70 3.39 -24.71 4.28
N TYR A 71 2.82 -24.52 3.09
CA TYR A 71 1.39 -24.19 2.92
C TYR A 71 0.49 -25.31 3.45
N ALA A 72 0.84 -26.58 3.19
CA ALA A 72 0.08 -27.72 3.71
C ALA A 72 0.15 -27.85 5.25
N GLN A 73 1.22 -27.34 5.86
CA GLN A 73 1.41 -27.33 7.32
C GLN A 73 0.83 -26.08 8.00
N ALA A 74 0.32 -25.12 7.22
CA ALA A 74 -0.06 -23.78 7.70
C ALA A 74 1.08 -23.07 8.45
N THR A 75 2.33 -23.36 8.08
CA THR A 75 3.53 -22.74 8.66
C THR A 75 3.88 -21.47 7.90
N THR A 76 4.35 -20.44 8.60
CA THR A 76 4.79 -19.18 7.99
C THR A 76 6.00 -19.39 7.08
N VAL A 77 6.00 -18.73 5.91
CA VAL A 77 7.15 -18.75 5.00
C VAL A 77 8.22 -17.81 5.55
N THR A 78 9.25 -18.39 6.15
CA THR A 78 10.46 -17.72 6.63
C THR A 78 11.68 -18.40 6.03
N LYS A 79 12.85 -17.74 6.05
CA LYS A 79 14.10 -18.32 5.54
C LYS A 79 14.43 -19.61 6.28
N GLN A 80 14.24 -19.62 7.61
CA GLN A 80 14.45 -20.80 8.45
C GLN A 80 13.48 -21.95 8.10
N ASN A 81 12.17 -21.66 8.03
CA ASN A 81 11.16 -22.69 7.75
C ASN A 81 11.31 -23.24 6.33
N LEU A 82 11.66 -22.38 5.37
CA LEU A 82 11.87 -22.79 3.98
C LEU A 82 13.17 -23.60 3.83
N GLN A 83 14.23 -23.26 4.56
CA GLN A 83 15.46 -24.06 4.60
C GLN A 83 15.20 -25.46 5.16
N GLN A 84 14.39 -25.58 6.21
CA GLN A 84 13.95 -26.88 6.72
C GLN A 84 13.11 -27.62 5.68
N ALA A 85 12.12 -26.96 5.07
CA ALA A 85 11.26 -27.52 4.01
C ALA A 85 12.06 -28.09 2.83
N LEU A 86 13.12 -27.38 2.40
CA LEU A 86 14.01 -27.80 1.32
C LEU A 86 14.72 -29.13 1.60
N GLY A 87 15.05 -29.41 2.86
CA GLY A 87 15.64 -30.69 3.28
C GLY A 87 14.69 -31.88 3.12
N TRP A 88 13.38 -31.65 3.12
CA TRP A 88 12.36 -32.70 2.94
C TRP A 88 11.99 -32.95 1.47
N VAL A 89 12.47 -32.11 0.54
CA VAL A 89 12.18 -32.25 -0.89
C VAL A 89 13.02 -33.38 -1.47
N LYS A 90 12.36 -34.42 -1.98
CA LYS A 90 13.01 -35.60 -2.57
C LYS A 90 12.99 -35.56 -4.11
N PRO A 91 14.07 -36.01 -4.79
CA PRO A 91 14.19 -35.94 -6.25
C PRO A 91 13.10 -36.74 -6.99
N GLU A 92 12.68 -37.89 -6.44
CA GLU A 92 11.70 -38.77 -7.08
C GLU A 92 10.33 -38.10 -7.21
N LYS A 93 9.94 -37.29 -6.22
CA LYS A 93 8.68 -36.53 -6.23
C LYS A 93 8.63 -35.46 -7.32
N LEU A 94 9.78 -35.05 -7.84
CA LEU A 94 9.90 -34.01 -8.87
C LEU A 94 10.09 -34.58 -10.27
N GLY A 95 10.17 -35.91 -10.41
CA GLY A 95 10.57 -36.56 -11.66
C GLY A 95 12.01 -36.22 -12.05
N PHE A 96 12.87 -35.93 -11.06
CA PHE A 96 14.27 -35.67 -11.30
C PHE A 96 14.96 -36.97 -11.70
N ASN A 97 15.61 -36.97 -12.87
CA ASN A 97 16.13 -38.17 -13.51
C ASN A 97 17.66 -38.15 -13.70
N LYS A 98 18.36 -37.23 -13.02
CA LYS A 98 19.81 -37.12 -13.06
C LYS A 98 20.46 -37.66 -11.77
N LYS A 99 21.79 -37.54 -11.68
CA LYS A 99 22.56 -37.95 -10.50
C LYS A 99 22.15 -37.17 -9.24
N GLU A 100 22.22 -37.84 -8.10
CA GLU A 100 21.87 -37.27 -6.79
C GLU A 100 22.73 -36.04 -6.44
N ASP A 101 24.02 -36.07 -6.77
CA ASP A 101 24.93 -34.92 -6.57
C ASP A 101 24.48 -33.66 -7.34
N GLU A 102 23.89 -33.82 -8.53
CA GLU A 102 23.34 -32.69 -9.29
C GLU A 102 22.10 -32.12 -8.60
N PHE A 103 21.28 -32.98 -7.98
CA PHE A 103 20.11 -32.54 -7.23
C PHE A 103 20.51 -31.68 -6.04
N GLU A 104 21.52 -32.11 -5.28
CA GLU A 104 22.04 -31.36 -4.13
C GLU A 104 22.64 -30.02 -4.57
N SER A 105 23.31 -29.96 -5.73
CA SER A 105 23.78 -28.69 -6.30
C SER A 105 22.63 -27.71 -6.57
N TYR A 106 21.54 -28.17 -7.19
CA TYR A 106 20.36 -27.33 -7.39
C TYR A 106 19.70 -26.94 -6.06
N ARG A 107 19.59 -27.86 -5.09
CA ARG A 107 19.05 -27.55 -3.76
C ARG A 107 19.90 -26.46 -3.07
N GLN A 108 21.22 -26.55 -3.13
CA GLN A 108 22.12 -25.56 -2.54
C GLN A 108 21.99 -24.19 -3.23
N GLN A 109 21.80 -24.15 -4.54
CA GLN A 109 21.48 -22.90 -5.25
C GLN A 109 20.19 -22.29 -4.73
N VAL A 110 19.16 -23.11 -4.49
CA VAL A 110 17.89 -22.63 -3.92
C VAL A 110 18.08 -22.07 -2.52
N VAL A 111 18.82 -22.77 -1.65
CA VAL A 111 19.15 -22.27 -0.30
C VAL A 111 19.86 -20.92 -0.36
N ASN A 112 20.86 -20.78 -1.22
CA ASN A 112 21.61 -19.53 -1.38
C ASN A 112 20.72 -18.38 -1.89
N SER A 113 19.81 -18.66 -2.82
CA SER A 113 18.87 -17.65 -3.33
C SER A 113 17.85 -17.24 -2.26
N VAL A 114 17.28 -18.21 -1.52
CA VAL A 114 16.37 -17.95 -0.40
C VAL A 114 17.04 -17.09 0.68
N ALA A 115 18.29 -17.38 1.01
CA ALA A 115 19.06 -16.60 1.98
C ALA A 115 19.20 -15.12 1.58
N ASN A 116 19.18 -14.81 0.29
CA ASN A 116 19.30 -13.44 -0.25
C ASN A 116 17.96 -12.82 -0.68
N SER A 117 16.84 -13.52 -0.50
CA SER A 117 15.51 -13.03 -0.87
C SER A 117 15.10 -11.83 -0.02
N LYS A 118 14.44 -10.87 -0.69
CA LYS A 118 13.76 -9.72 -0.09
C LYS A 118 12.30 -10.05 0.25
N LEU A 119 11.70 -11.01 -0.45
CA LEU A 119 10.32 -11.46 -0.23
C LEU A 119 10.19 -12.51 0.89
N ILE A 120 11.29 -13.14 1.31
CA ILE A 120 11.28 -14.16 2.37
C ILE A 120 11.90 -13.57 3.64
N PRO A 121 11.16 -13.45 4.75
CA PRO A 121 11.67 -12.88 5.99
C PRO A 121 12.62 -13.82 6.74
N GLU A 122 13.59 -13.27 7.48
CA GLU A 122 14.59 -14.03 8.26
C GLU A 122 14.00 -14.81 9.44
N GLY A 123 13.11 -14.20 10.22
CA GLY A 123 12.62 -14.76 11.48
C GLY A 123 11.10 -14.97 11.50
N ASP A 124 10.62 -15.46 12.65
CA ASP A 124 9.19 -15.61 12.90
C ASP A 124 8.51 -14.24 12.91
N MET A 125 7.81 -13.96 11.82
CA MET A 125 6.89 -12.86 11.75
C MET A 125 5.52 -13.40 12.15
N MET A 126 4.87 -12.73 13.09
CA MET A 126 3.42 -12.81 13.27
C MET A 126 2.82 -11.61 12.54
N PRO A 127 2.35 -11.79 11.30
CA PRO A 127 1.70 -10.73 10.55
C PRO A 127 0.41 -10.30 11.24
N LEU A 128 0.11 -9.01 11.19
CA LEU A 128 -1.15 -8.47 11.67
C LEU A 128 -2.20 -8.55 10.56
N ASP A 129 -3.41 -8.98 10.89
CA ASP A 129 -4.54 -8.93 9.96
C ASP A 129 -5.20 -7.53 10.04
N PRO A 130 -5.22 -6.75 8.93
CA PRO A 130 -5.86 -5.44 8.93
C PRO A 130 -7.34 -5.48 9.29
N VAL A 131 -8.05 -6.57 8.99
CA VAL A 131 -9.47 -6.73 9.31
C VAL A 131 -9.69 -6.87 10.80
N ASP A 132 -8.84 -7.62 11.51
CA ASP A 132 -8.93 -7.75 12.96
C ASP A 132 -8.63 -6.43 13.66
N LEU A 133 -7.61 -5.69 13.20
CA LEU A 133 -7.33 -4.35 13.71
C LEU A 133 -8.52 -3.39 13.51
N LEU A 134 -9.17 -3.45 12.34
CA LEU A 134 -10.35 -2.63 12.04
C LEU A 134 -11.60 -3.06 12.82
N LYS A 135 -11.65 -4.26 13.42
CA LYS A 135 -12.77 -4.64 14.31
C LYS A 135 -12.74 -3.83 15.59
N ASP A 136 -11.54 -3.61 16.12
CA ASP A 136 -11.31 -3.02 17.45
C ASP A 136 -11.01 -1.51 17.38
N ARG A 137 -10.51 -1.01 16.25
CA ARG A 137 -10.12 0.39 16.06
C ARG A 137 -11.00 1.10 15.03
N HIS A 138 -11.18 2.41 15.23
CA HIS A 138 -11.85 3.26 14.25
C HIS A 138 -10.91 3.71 13.13
N VAL A 139 -9.63 3.91 13.43
CA VAL A 139 -8.61 4.29 12.44
C VAL A 139 -7.41 3.38 12.60
N VAL A 140 -7.03 2.71 11.51
CA VAL A 140 -5.79 1.95 11.42
C VAL A 140 -4.93 2.61 10.34
N THR A 141 -3.74 3.05 10.71
CA THR A 141 -2.78 3.67 9.79
C THR A 141 -1.64 2.71 9.53
N MET A 142 -1.47 2.33 8.26
CA MET A 142 -0.30 1.64 7.78
C MET A 142 0.77 2.67 7.40
N ASP A 143 1.82 2.75 8.19
CA ASP A 143 2.92 3.68 8.01
C ASP A 143 3.98 3.11 7.05
N LEU A 144 4.13 3.76 5.89
CA LEU A 144 5.12 3.43 4.86
C LEU A 144 6.41 4.25 4.97
N SER A 145 6.48 5.24 5.88
CA SER A 145 7.66 6.09 6.08
C SER A 145 8.85 5.33 6.68
N GLN A 146 8.56 4.24 7.39
CA GLN A 146 9.55 3.43 8.09
C GLN A 146 10.18 2.34 7.20
N GLY A 147 11.46 2.04 7.46
CA GLY A 147 12.20 0.94 6.83
C GLY A 147 12.99 1.33 5.57
N LYS A 148 13.72 0.36 5.01
CA LYS A 148 14.48 0.57 3.75
C LYS A 148 13.52 0.85 2.59
N ASP A 149 13.98 1.63 1.62
CA ASP A 149 13.16 2.09 0.51
C ASP A 149 12.95 0.96 -0.54
N THR A 150 12.05 0.03 -0.22
CA THR A 150 11.72 -1.14 -1.04
C THR A 150 10.29 -1.03 -1.57
N TRP A 151 10.07 -0.13 -2.52
CA TRP A 151 8.74 0.13 -3.09
C TRP A 151 8.07 -1.11 -3.67
N SER A 152 8.81 -2.04 -4.29
CA SER A 152 8.24 -3.31 -4.77
C SER A 152 7.60 -4.12 -3.63
N GLN A 153 8.25 -4.17 -2.47
CA GLN A 153 7.74 -4.90 -1.31
C GLN A 153 6.59 -4.13 -0.64
N LYS A 154 6.71 -2.81 -0.52
CA LYS A 154 5.62 -1.94 -0.03
C LYS A 154 4.36 -2.11 -0.90
N HIS A 155 4.50 -2.10 -2.23
CA HIS A 155 3.40 -2.34 -3.16
C HIS A 155 2.75 -3.70 -2.99
N LEU A 156 3.56 -4.75 -2.81
CA LEU A 156 3.07 -6.10 -2.53
C LEU A 156 2.25 -6.14 -1.24
N VAL A 157 2.77 -5.57 -0.14
CA VAL A 157 2.09 -5.56 1.15
C VAL A 157 0.80 -4.76 1.09
N VAL A 158 0.81 -3.57 0.46
CA VAL A 158 -0.39 -2.78 0.23
C VAL A 158 -1.42 -3.60 -0.54
N ALA A 159 -1.02 -4.31 -1.60
CA ALA A 159 -1.94 -5.14 -2.37
C ALA A 159 -2.54 -6.28 -1.54
N GLN A 160 -1.75 -6.94 -0.68
CA GLN A 160 -2.23 -7.98 0.25
C GLN A 160 -3.27 -7.42 1.22
N VAL A 161 -2.96 -6.30 1.86
CA VAL A 161 -3.85 -5.62 2.81
C VAL A 161 -5.16 -5.21 2.15
N LEU A 162 -5.10 -4.54 1.00
CA LEU A 162 -6.28 -4.09 0.27
C LEU A 162 -7.16 -5.26 -0.18
N ARG A 163 -6.56 -6.36 -0.65
CA ARG A 163 -7.30 -7.59 -0.99
C ARG A 163 -7.95 -8.22 0.23
N ARG A 164 -7.23 -8.34 1.36
CA ARG A 164 -7.76 -8.93 2.59
C ARG A 164 -8.97 -8.15 3.11
N ILE A 165 -8.90 -6.82 3.13
CA ILE A 165 -10.00 -5.93 3.50
C ILE A 165 -11.18 -6.09 2.54
N PHE A 166 -10.93 -6.09 1.23
CA PHE A 166 -12.00 -6.17 0.24
C PHE A 166 -12.70 -7.53 0.25
N ASN A 167 -11.95 -8.63 0.38
CA ASN A 167 -12.50 -9.99 0.48
C ASN A 167 -13.37 -10.16 1.73
N GLU A 168 -12.95 -9.63 2.89
CA GLU A 168 -13.80 -9.63 4.08
C GLU A 168 -15.13 -8.94 3.82
N ALA A 169 -15.11 -7.79 3.16
CA ALA A 169 -16.32 -7.02 2.90
C ALA A 169 -17.27 -7.72 1.91
N LEU A 170 -16.73 -8.51 0.97
CA LEU A 170 -17.51 -9.34 0.06
C LEU A 170 -18.20 -10.51 0.78
N GLU A 171 -17.52 -11.14 1.74
CA GLU A 171 -18.00 -12.33 2.46
C GLU A 171 -18.85 -11.97 3.69
N ASN A 172 -18.58 -10.83 4.32
CA ASN A 172 -19.16 -10.40 5.58
C ASN A 172 -19.83 -9.02 5.46
N ARG A 173 -21.15 -9.02 5.24
CA ARG A 173 -21.97 -7.80 5.14
C ARG A 173 -21.98 -6.91 6.40
N LYS A 174 -21.45 -7.38 7.53
CA LYS A 174 -21.33 -6.59 8.78
C LYS A 174 -20.00 -5.83 8.86
N PHE A 175 -19.10 -6.05 7.91
CA PHE A 175 -17.82 -5.36 7.81
C PHE A 175 -17.87 -4.27 6.74
N GLY A 176 -17.20 -3.16 7.02
CA GLY A 176 -17.01 -2.06 6.08
C GLY A 176 -16.03 -1.02 6.61
N CYS A 177 -15.33 -0.36 5.70
CA CYS A 177 -14.37 0.69 6.02
C CYS A 177 -14.16 1.65 4.84
N VAL A 178 -13.51 2.77 5.10
CA VAL A 178 -12.98 3.66 4.08
C VAL A 178 -11.47 3.47 4.00
N ILE A 179 -10.98 3.16 2.82
CA ILE A 179 -9.55 3.05 2.53
C ILE A 179 -9.08 4.41 2.04
N VAL A 180 -8.14 5.01 2.76
CA VAL A 180 -7.51 6.28 2.39
C VAL A 180 -6.14 5.99 1.79
N LEU A 181 -5.93 6.42 0.56
CA LEU A 181 -4.63 6.33 -0.12
C LEU A 181 -4.02 7.73 -0.18
N GLU A 182 -3.03 8.01 0.68
CA GLU A 182 -2.31 9.27 0.66
C GLU A 182 -1.20 9.27 -0.40
N GLU A 183 -1.12 10.37 -1.17
CA GLU A 183 -0.36 10.46 -2.41
C GLU A 183 -0.63 9.27 -3.36
N ALA A 184 -1.88 9.18 -3.81
CA ALA A 184 -2.40 8.06 -4.60
C ALA A 184 -1.55 7.71 -5.85
N MET A 185 -0.75 8.63 -6.38
CA MET A 185 0.21 8.38 -7.46
C MET A 185 1.23 7.27 -7.14
N TYR A 186 1.53 7.03 -5.85
CA TYR A 186 2.45 5.98 -5.44
C TYR A 186 1.85 4.58 -5.57
N TYR A 187 0.53 4.44 -5.58
CA TYR A 187 -0.15 3.14 -5.62
C TYR A 187 -0.94 2.92 -6.92
N ALA A 188 -1.48 4.00 -7.49
CA ALA A 188 -2.25 3.98 -8.72
C ALA A 188 -1.74 5.04 -9.73
N PRO A 189 -0.48 4.97 -10.18
CA PRO A 189 0.06 5.95 -11.12
C PRO A 189 -0.57 5.83 -12.51
N GLN A 190 -0.73 6.98 -13.17
CA GLN A 190 -0.97 7.05 -14.60
C GLN A 190 0.25 6.45 -15.34
N ARG A 191 -0.03 5.55 -16.29
CA ARG A 191 1.01 4.83 -17.04
C ARG A 191 2.00 5.80 -17.68
N GLY A 192 3.29 5.59 -17.44
CA GLY A 192 4.40 6.37 -18.02
C GLY A 192 4.66 7.73 -17.37
N VAL A 193 3.90 8.12 -16.34
CA VAL A 193 4.09 9.40 -15.63
C VAL A 193 4.98 9.22 -14.40
N PHE A 194 4.74 8.15 -13.64
CA PHE A 194 5.44 7.86 -12.40
C PHE A 194 5.66 6.35 -12.25
N GLU A 195 6.91 5.94 -12.14
CA GLU A 195 7.28 4.53 -12.10
C GLU A 195 8.15 4.24 -10.88
N LEU A 196 7.51 3.77 -9.81
CA LEU A 196 8.17 3.19 -8.65
C LEU A 196 7.92 1.69 -8.56
N GLY A 197 8.83 0.98 -7.92
CA GLY A 197 8.77 -0.47 -7.76
C GLY A 197 8.83 -1.23 -9.09
N GLU A 198 8.65 -2.54 -9.00
CA GLU A 198 8.58 -3.40 -10.18
C GLU A 198 7.25 -3.26 -10.91
N LYS A 199 7.30 -3.36 -12.24
CA LYS A 199 6.12 -3.22 -13.10
C LYS A 199 5.01 -4.21 -12.76
N ASP A 200 5.38 -5.44 -12.40
CA ASP A 200 4.43 -6.52 -12.10
C ASP A 200 3.70 -6.28 -10.76
N THR A 201 4.45 -6.03 -9.68
CA THR A 201 3.87 -5.73 -8.36
C THR A 201 3.02 -4.45 -8.39
N ARG A 202 3.51 -3.40 -9.06
CA ARG A 202 2.73 -2.17 -9.32
C ARG A 202 1.45 -2.46 -10.10
N GLY A 203 1.52 -3.30 -11.14
CA GLY A 203 0.36 -3.70 -11.94
C GLY A 203 -0.68 -4.47 -11.13
N LYS A 204 -0.25 -5.40 -10.29
CA LYS A 204 -1.11 -6.16 -9.37
C LYS A 204 -1.81 -5.24 -8.36
N LEU A 205 -1.07 -4.30 -7.76
CA LEU A 205 -1.63 -3.31 -6.83
C LEU A 205 -2.68 -2.42 -7.52
N LEU A 206 -2.33 -1.87 -8.69
CA LEU A 206 -3.27 -1.05 -9.47
C LEU A 206 -4.55 -1.84 -9.83
N GLY A 207 -4.42 -3.13 -10.16
CA GLY A 207 -5.57 -4.01 -10.41
C GLY A 207 -6.52 -4.08 -9.21
N VAL A 208 -5.98 -4.27 -8.01
CA VAL A 208 -6.76 -4.29 -6.75
C VAL A 208 -7.44 -2.96 -6.50
N ILE A 209 -6.72 -1.85 -6.66
CA ILE A 209 -7.27 -0.51 -6.45
C ILE A 209 -8.41 -0.24 -7.43
N LYS A 210 -8.27 -0.61 -8.71
CA LYS A 210 -9.34 -0.48 -9.71
C LYS A 210 -10.58 -1.29 -9.37
N GLU A 211 -10.38 -2.51 -8.86
CA GLU A 211 -11.46 -3.37 -8.42
C GLU A 211 -12.21 -2.74 -7.24
N ILE A 212 -11.49 -2.26 -6.22
CA ILE A 212 -12.07 -1.55 -5.07
C ILE A 212 -12.76 -0.26 -5.53
N ALA A 213 -12.16 0.52 -6.42
CA ALA A 213 -12.77 1.76 -6.92
C ALA A 213 -14.11 1.48 -7.62
N THR A 214 -14.20 0.39 -8.40
CA THR A 214 -15.39 0.05 -9.19
C THR A 214 -16.49 -0.64 -8.37
N ASN A 215 -16.09 -1.54 -7.46
CA ASN A 215 -17.01 -2.45 -6.76
C ASN A 215 -17.09 -2.19 -5.25
N GLY A 216 -16.13 -1.49 -4.66
CA GLY A 216 -16.02 -1.27 -3.21
C GLY A 216 -17.24 -0.59 -2.61
N GLY A 217 -17.72 0.50 -3.21
CA GLY A 217 -18.83 1.29 -2.66
C GLY A 217 -20.12 0.49 -2.46
N ARG A 218 -20.35 -0.55 -3.28
CA ARG A 218 -21.53 -1.44 -3.17
C ARG A 218 -21.36 -2.51 -2.10
N ASN A 219 -20.12 -2.80 -1.74
CA ASN A 219 -19.70 -3.88 -0.83
C ASN A 219 -19.18 -3.33 0.51
N GLY A 220 -19.45 -2.07 0.86
CA GLY A 220 -19.06 -1.50 2.15
C GLY A 220 -17.61 -1.02 2.26
N VAL A 221 -16.86 -0.97 1.15
CA VAL A 221 -15.48 -0.46 1.11
C VAL A 221 -15.40 0.81 0.27
N GLY A 222 -15.32 1.97 0.92
CA GLY A 222 -15.13 3.24 0.23
C GLY A 222 -13.66 3.47 -0.11
N LEU A 223 -13.36 3.98 -1.31
CA LEU A 223 -12.01 4.45 -1.66
C LEU A 223 -11.95 5.98 -1.54
N TRP A 224 -10.97 6.48 -0.79
CA TRP A 224 -10.63 7.89 -0.69
C TRP A 224 -9.18 8.07 -1.15
N ALA A 225 -8.99 8.59 -2.36
CA ALA A 225 -7.68 8.94 -2.88
C ALA A 225 -7.36 10.40 -2.57
N VAL A 226 -6.18 10.66 -2.00
CA VAL A 226 -5.63 12.00 -1.76
C VAL A 226 -4.40 12.17 -2.66
N THR A 227 -4.31 13.29 -3.37
CA THR A 227 -3.19 13.58 -4.28
C THR A 227 -3.02 15.08 -4.46
N GLN A 228 -1.78 15.54 -4.61
CA GLN A 228 -1.47 16.91 -5.02
C GLN A 228 -1.60 17.13 -6.53
N ARG A 229 -1.34 16.10 -7.34
CA ARG A 229 -1.33 16.19 -8.81
C ARG A 229 -2.28 15.17 -9.42
N LEU A 230 -3.47 15.61 -9.79
CA LEU A 230 -4.53 14.72 -10.27
C LEU A 230 -4.13 13.95 -11.55
N SER A 231 -3.39 14.59 -12.45
CA SER A 231 -2.91 14.03 -13.72
C SER A 231 -1.97 12.83 -13.57
N THR A 232 -1.31 12.72 -12.42
CA THR A 232 -0.36 11.63 -12.11
C THR A 232 -1.06 10.35 -11.67
N VAL A 233 -2.36 10.39 -11.36
CA VAL A 233 -3.15 9.25 -10.90
C VAL A 233 -3.90 8.63 -12.07
N GLU A 234 -4.07 7.31 -12.02
CA GLU A 234 -4.72 6.54 -13.07
C GLU A 234 -6.17 6.99 -13.30
N LYS A 235 -6.52 7.23 -14.58
CA LYS A 235 -7.82 7.81 -14.98
C LYS A 235 -9.03 7.06 -14.44
N THR A 236 -9.03 5.72 -14.52
CA THR A 236 -10.16 4.89 -14.07
C THR A 236 -10.40 5.06 -12.57
N VAL A 237 -9.34 5.05 -11.76
CA VAL A 237 -9.46 5.24 -10.30
C VAL A 237 -10.12 6.58 -9.98
N ILE A 238 -9.67 7.66 -10.62
CA ILE A 238 -10.26 8.99 -10.44
C ILE A 238 -11.71 9.06 -10.90
N THR A 239 -12.04 8.49 -12.07
CA THR A 239 -13.42 8.52 -12.60
C THR A 239 -14.41 7.74 -11.73
N GLN A 240 -13.96 6.70 -11.02
CA GLN A 240 -14.81 5.94 -10.09
C GLN A 240 -15.02 6.67 -8.74
N CYS A 241 -14.23 7.69 -8.42
CA CYS A 241 -14.43 8.52 -7.23
C CYS A 241 -15.60 9.49 -7.43
N ALA A 242 -16.79 9.08 -6.99
CA ALA A 242 -18.03 9.84 -7.16
C ALA A 242 -18.08 11.15 -6.35
N ASN A 243 -17.25 11.30 -5.31
CA ASN A 243 -17.17 12.49 -4.48
C ASN A 243 -15.77 13.09 -4.59
N ASN A 244 -15.72 14.40 -4.88
CA ASN A 244 -14.50 15.15 -5.14
C ASN A 244 -14.47 16.38 -4.24
N ILE A 245 -13.33 16.61 -3.60
CA ILE A 245 -13.03 17.78 -2.78
C ILE A 245 -11.74 18.38 -3.35
N ILE A 246 -11.79 19.59 -3.89
CA ILE A 246 -10.69 20.20 -4.63
C ILE A 246 -10.29 21.50 -3.91
N CYS A 247 -9.07 21.57 -3.39
CA CYS A 247 -8.65 22.57 -2.39
C CYS A 247 -7.56 23.56 -2.84
N HIS A 248 -6.99 23.45 -4.05
CA HIS A 248 -5.85 24.30 -4.44
C HIS A 248 -5.70 24.47 -5.96
N GLY A 249 -4.94 25.51 -6.33
CA GLY A 249 -4.57 25.88 -7.69
C GLY A 249 -3.89 24.72 -8.43
N LEU A 250 -4.47 24.39 -9.56
CA LEU A 250 -4.06 23.28 -10.41
C LEU A 250 -3.11 23.78 -11.49
N GLU A 251 -2.07 23.00 -11.80
CA GLU A 251 -1.33 23.17 -13.06
C GLU A 251 -2.29 22.92 -14.24
N ASP A 252 -2.00 23.45 -15.43
CA ASP A 252 -2.92 23.37 -16.58
C ASP A 252 -3.29 21.92 -16.98
N VAL A 253 -2.38 20.97 -16.76
CA VAL A 253 -2.62 19.54 -17.00
C VAL A 253 -3.66 18.97 -16.02
N ASP A 254 -3.64 19.43 -14.77
CA ASP A 254 -4.59 19.03 -13.75
C ASP A 254 -5.96 19.71 -13.98
N LYS A 255 -5.97 20.96 -14.48
CA LYS A 255 -7.21 21.63 -14.92
C LYS A 255 -7.93 20.86 -16.02
N ALA A 256 -7.20 20.38 -17.02
CA ALA A 256 -7.78 19.55 -18.08
C ALA A 256 -8.45 18.29 -17.51
N ARG A 257 -7.83 17.64 -16.53
CA ARG A 257 -8.40 16.47 -15.87
C ARG A 257 -9.64 16.82 -15.04
N ILE A 258 -9.63 17.97 -14.39
CA ILE A 258 -10.79 18.45 -13.63
C ILE A 258 -11.93 18.89 -14.54
N ALA A 259 -11.63 19.46 -15.70
CA ALA A 259 -12.63 19.78 -16.71
C ALA A 259 -13.37 18.52 -17.19
N GLU A 260 -12.68 17.38 -17.35
CA GLU A 260 -13.33 16.09 -17.64
C GLU A 260 -14.32 15.65 -16.54
N ILE A 261 -14.06 16.00 -15.26
CA ILE A 261 -14.86 15.57 -14.11
C ILE A 261 -15.99 16.56 -13.79
N MET A 262 -15.73 17.86 -13.94
CA MET A 262 -16.57 18.95 -13.45
C MET A 262 -17.15 19.84 -14.56
N GLY A 263 -16.60 19.80 -15.76
CA GLY A 263 -16.90 20.72 -16.86
C GLY A 263 -15.88 21.85 -16.96
N ASN A 264 -15.69 22.39 -18.18
CA ASN A 264 -14.69 23.43 -18.48
C ASN A 264 -14.89 24.70 -17.65
N GLU A 265 -16.14 25.18 -17.53
CA GLU A 265 -16.48 26.42 -16.81
C GLU A 265 -16.05 26.37 -15.33
N PHE A 266 -16.18 25.21 -14.69
CA PHE A 266 -15.75 25.04 -13.29
C PHE A 266 -14.25 24.85 -13.15
N ALA A 267 -13.59 24.25 -14.13
CA ALA A 267 -12.13 24.07 -14.10
C ALA A 267 -11.39 25.41 -14.15
N GLU A 268 -11.95 26.41 -14.84
CA GLU A 268 -11.40 27.77 -14.86
C GLU A 268 -11.48 28.45 -13.49
N LEU A 269 -12.57 28.26 -12.75
CA LEU A 269 -12.77 28.87 -11.42
C LEU A 269 -11.85 28.31 -10.32
N ILE A 270 -11.34 27.08 -10.47
CA ILE A 270 -10.52 26.44 -9.44
C ILE A 270 -9.12 27.06 -9.31
N GLY A 271 -8.60 27.66 -10.39
CA GLY A 271 -7.25 28.24 -10.40
C GLY A 271 -7.01 29.28 -9.31
N ASP A 272 -8.08 29.91 -8.81
CA ASP A 272 -8.03 31.06 -7.91
C ASP A 272 -8.47 30.75 -6.46
N LEU A 273 -8.66 29.48 -6.08
CA LEU A 273 -9.13 29.15 -4.73
C LEU A 273 -8.11 29.55 -3.65
N PRO A 274 -8.49 30.39 -2.66
CA PRO A 274 -7.65 30.71 -1.52
C PRO A 274 -7.30 29.48 -0.67
N PRO A 275 -6.16 29.51 0.06
CA PRO A 275 -5.85 28.46 1.03
C PRO A 275 -6.98 28.25 2.05
N GLY A 276 -7.34 26.98 2.28
CA GLY A 276 -8.44 26.61 3.18
C GLY A 276 -9.83 26.73 2.54
N GLU A 277 -9.93 26.99 1.25
CA GLU A 277 -11.18 26.93 0.49
C GLU A 277 -11.18 25.76 -0.48
N ALA A 278 -12.37 25.23 -0.75
CA ALA A 278 -12.51 24.06 -1.61
C ALA A 278 -13.81 24.06 -2.39
N ILE A 279 -13.79 23.42 -3.55
CA ILE A 279 -14.99 23.03 -4.28
C ILE A 279 -15.29 21.57 -3.99
N VAL A 280 -16.52 21.31 -3.54
CA VAL A 280 -17.02 19.96 -3.28
C VAL A 280 -18.09 19.62 -4.31
N LYS A 281 -17.94 18.46 -4.96
CA LYS A 281 -18.91 17.91 -5.90
C LYS A 281 -19.02 16.42 -5.67
N GLY A 282 -20.23 15.90 -5.54
CA GLY A 282 -20.41 14.45 -5.51
C GLY A 282 -21.82 14.01 -5.19
N SER A 283 -22.04 12.71 -5.33
CA SER A 283 -23.34 12.07 -5.06
C SER A 283 -23.75 12.12 -3.59
N ALA A 284 -22.81 12.34 -2.67
CA ALA A 284 -23.09 12.52 -1.25
C ALA A 284 -23.70 13.89 -0.93
N LEU A 285 -23.57 14.87 -1.81
CA LEU A 285 -24.21 16.17 -1.65
C LEU A 285 -25.70 16.08 -2.01
N LYS A 286 -26.55 16.76 -1.23
CA LYS A 286 -27.98 16.89 -1.54
C LYS A 286 -28.22 17.71 -2.81
N CYS A 287 -27.30 18.61 -3.14
CA CYS A 287 -27.32 19.42 -4.35
C CYS A 287 -26.53 18.75 -5.47
N ARG A 288 -27.03 18.87 -6.72
CA ARG A 288 -26.40 18.29 -7.92
C ARG A 288 -25.35 19.21 -8.57
N PHE A 289 -25.11 20.37 -8.00
CA PHE A 289 -24.12 21.34 -8.46
C PHE A 289 -22.94 21.42 -7.47
N PRO A 290 -21.73 21.76 -7.94
CA PRO A 290 -20.57 21.97 -7.08
C PRO A 290 -20.82 23.10 -6.06
N ILE A 291 -20.36 22.93 -4.83
CA ILE A 291 -20.45 23.94 -3.77
C ILE A 291 -19.05 24.43 -3.38
N TRP A 292 -18.92 25.74 -3.22
CA TRP A 292 -17.75 26.35 -2.62
C TRP A 292 -17.89 26.29 -1.10
N VAL A 293 -16.90 25.71 -0.42
CA VAL A 293 -16.86 25.60 1.04
C VAL A 293 -15.54 26.14 1.58
N LYS A 294 -15.56 26.59 2.84
CA LYS A 294 -14.36 26.88 3.61
C LYS A 294 -14.05 25.68 4.51
N ILE A 295 -12.85 25.11 4.38
CA ILE A 295 -12.33 24.03 5.20
C ILE A 295 -11.63 24.65 6.41
N LEU A 296 -12.10 24.29 7.60
CA LEU A 296 -11.47 24.68 8.86
C LEU A 296 -10.63 23.50 9.36
N PRO A 297 -9.30 23.61 9.39
CA PRO A 297 -8.46 22.53 9.89
C PRO A 297 -8.63 22.40 11.40
N GLU A 298 -9.11 21.24 11.86
CA GLU A 298 -9.11 20.87 13.28
C GLU A 298 -7.76 20.26 13.70
N LEU A 299 -7.06 19.66 12.74
CA LEU A 299 -5.77 19.02 12.92
C LEU A 299 -4.84 19.39 11.78
N TYR A 300 -3.55 19.36 12.08
CA TYR A 300 -2.48 19.63 11.13
C TYR A 300 -1.61 18.37 10.92
N PRO A 301 -1.01 18.22 9.73
CA PRO A 301 -0.10 17.11 9.43
C PRO A 301 1.18 17.22 10.28
N ALA A 302 1.87 16.10 10.50
CA ALA A 302 3.09 16.06 11.31
C ALA A 302 4.18 17.01 10.77
N SER A 303 4.30 17.15 9.44
CA SER A 303 5.26 18.07 8.80
C SER A 303 4.96 19.55 9.03
N SER A 304 3.76 19.92 9.47
CA SER A 304 3.43 21.33 9.77
C SER A 304 4.31 21.93 10.88
N ALA A 305 4.85 21.10 11.76
CA ALA A 305 5.74 21.53 12.85
C ALA A 305 7.20 21.73 12.38
N SER A 306 7.62 21.13 11.26
CA SER A 306 9.00 21.16 10.77
C SER A 306 9.10 21.97 9.47
N THR A 307 9.49 23.23 9.57
CA THR A 307 9.72 24.08 8.40
C THR A 307 11.12 23.85 7.82
N PRO A 308 11.38 24.20 6.55
CA PRO A 308 12.74 24.25 6.02
C PRO A 308 13.68 25.09 6.90
N MET A 309 13.16 26.17 7.50
CA MET A 309 13.93 27.02 8.41
C MET A 309 14.34 26.28 9.69
N SER A 310 13.42 25.54 10.33
CA SER A 310 13.78 24.77 11.52
C SER A 310 14.86 23.74 11.21
N ARG A 311 14.85 23.15 10.01
CA ARG A 311 15.90 22.24 9.55
C ARG A 311 17.25 22.95 9.39
N PHE A 312 17.29 24.17 8.84
CA PHE A 312 18.54 24.94 8.73
C PHE A 312 19.12 25.32 10.09
N VAL A 313 18.27 25.68 11.06
CA VAL A 313 18.70 25.95 12.44
C VAL A 313 19.32 24.71 13.08
N HIS A 314 18.71 23.53 12.90
CA HIS A 314 19.30 22.29 13.41
C HIS A 314 20.63 21.93 12.73
N MET A 315 20.79 22.22 11.43
CA MET A 315 22.06 22.03 10.73
C MET A 315 23.16 22.96 11.27
N GLU A 316 22.81 24.22 11.56
CA GLU A 316 23.74 25.19 12.15
C GLU A 316 24.19 24.73 13.55
N LEU A 317 23.24 24.37 14.42
CA LEU A 317 23.54 23.84 15.76
C LEU A 317 24.45 22.61 15.73
N ALA A 318 24.14 21.63 14.86
CA ALA A 318 24.96 20.43 14.71
C ALA A 318 26.38 20.73 14.20
N SER A 319 26.53 21.74 13.33
CA SER A 319 27.86 22.15 12.84
C SER A 319 28.70 22.85 13.92
N HIS A 320 28.05 23.56 14.85
CA HIS A 320 28.72 24.13 16.02
C HIS A 320 29.16 23.06 17.02
N GLU A 321 28.35 22.03 17.26
CA GLU A 321 28.73 20.90 18.12
C GLU A 321 29.93 20.13 17.57
N LEU A 322 29.97 19.90 16.25
CA LEU A 322 31.11 19.26 15.56
C LEU A 322 32.38 20.12 15.55
N ALA A 323 32.25 21.45 15.58
CA ALA A 323 33.38 22.36 15.66
C ALA A 323 33.96 22.48 17.09
N GLN A 324 33.22 22.01 18.10
CA GLN A 324 33.62 22.02 19.52
C GLN A 324 34.12 20.65 20.02
N SER A 325 34.00 19.59 19.20
CA SER A 325 34.52 18.23 19.45
C SER A 325 35.86 17.98 18.77
#